data_AF-I6MAM2-F1
#
_entry.id   AF-I6MAM2-F1
#
_cell.length_a   1.000
_cell.length_b   1.000
_cell.length_c   1.000
_cell.angle_alpha   90.00
_cell.angle_beta   90.00
_cell.angle_gamma   90.00
#
_symmetry.space_group_name_H-M   'P 1'
#
loop_
_entity.id
_entity.type
_entity.pdbx_description
1 polymer ?
#
loop_
_entity_poly.entity_id
_entity_poly.type
_entity_poly.pdbx_seq_one_letter_code
_entity_poly.pdbx_strand_id
1 'polypeptide(L)' 'ASIVASHLSPEWLLNIKETGQVWLVDYTAPNSPGIKMIEAERFPHDGGWDSNKRYFPVA' A
#
# COMPACT_ATOMS: atom_id res chain seq x y z
N ALA A 1 9.96 -5.16 1.96
CA ALA A 1 9.20 -4.00 1.45
C ALA A 1 8.35 -4.54 0.32
N SER A 2 7.05 -4.28 0.36
CA SER A 2 6.09 -4.92 -0.52
C SER A 2 5.30 -3.89 -1.31
N ILE A 3 4.81 -4.31 -2.48
CA ILE A 3 3.97 -3.52 -3.37
C ILE A 3 2.87 -4.41 -3.92
N VAL A 4 1.63 -3.93 -3.87
CA VAL A 4 0.48 -4.70 -4.36
C VAL A 4 -0.57 -3.80 -4.99
N ALA A 5 -1.20 -4.28 -6.06
CA ALA A 5 -2.33 -3.61 -6.68
C ALA A 5 -3.62 -3.87 -5.89
N SER A 6 -4.45 -2.85 -5.77
CA SER A 6 -5.84 -2.95 -5.32
C SER A 6 -6.67 -3.79 -6.29
N HIS A 7 -7.65 -4.51 -5.75
CA HIS A 7 -8.64 -5.26 -6.54
C HIS A 7 -9.94 -4.46 -6.77
N LEU A 8 -10.05 -3.26 -6.19
CA LEU A 8 -11.28 -2.48 -6.14
C LEU A 8 -11.15 -1.09 -6.77
N SER A 9 -9.93 -0.56 -6.83
CA SER A 9 -9.62 0.81 -7.22
C SER A 9 -8.32 0.84 -8.03
N PRO A 10 -8.10 1.87 -8.85
CA PRO A 10 -6.82 2.11 -9.52
C PRO A 10 -5.77 2.63 -8.54
N GLU A 11 -5.48 1.85 -7.50
CA GLU A 11 -4.52 2.19 -6.45
C GLU A 11 -3.48 1.09 -6.24
N TRP A 12 -2.25 1.50 -5.93
CA TRP A 12 -1.22 0.61 -5.40
C TRP A 12 -1.04 0.86 -3.91
N LEU A 13 -0.78 -0.20 -3.15
CA LEU A 13 -0.39 -0.15 -1.75
C LEU A 13 1.11 -0.46 -1.65
N LEU A 14 1.88 0.47 -1.09
CA LEU A 14 3.33 0.38 -0.95
C LEU A 14 3.72 0.42 0.53
N ASN A 15 4.56 -0.52 0.98
CA ASN A 15 5.18 -0.47 2.30
C ASN A 15 6.52 0.24 2.24
N ILE A 16 6.66 1.34 2.99
CA ILE A 16 7.91 2.08 3.16
C ILE A 16 8.53 1.65 4.49
N LYS A 17 9.53 0.75 4.39
CA LYS A 17 10.07 -0.03 5.52
C LYS A 17 10.64 0.86 6.62
N GLU A 18 11.57 1.74 6.27
CA GLU A 18 12.38 2.46 7.25
C GLU A 18 11.56 3.48 8.05
N THR A 19 10.56 4.10 7.40
CA THR A 19 9.68 5.11 7.99
C THR A 19 8.43 4.53 8.64
N GLY A 20 8.13 3.24 8.43
CA GLY A 20 6.92 2.61 8.96
C GLY A 20 5.65 3.23 8.36
N GLN A 21 5.61 3.38 7.04
CA GLN A 21 4.46 3.96 6.36
C GLN A 21 3.88 3.00 5.32
N VAL A 22 2.57 3.09 5.15
CA VAL A 22 1.85 2.49 4.03
C VAL A 22 1.36 3.61 3.14
N TRP A 23 1.72 3.58 1.86
CA TRP A 23 1.26 4.57 0.88
C TRP A 23 0.20 3.96 -0.02
N LEU A 24 -0.93 4.64 -0.14
CA LEU A 24 -1.93 4.38 -1.17
C LEU A 24 -1.67 5.36 -2.33
N VAL A 25 -1.34 4.83 -3.49
CA VAL A 25 -0.98 5.60 -4.69
C VAL A 25 -2.06 5.40 -5.74
N ASP A 26 -2.89 6.42 -5.94
CA ASP A 26 -3.88 6.48 -7.02
C ASP A 26 -3.18 6.82 -8.34
N TYR A 27 -3.26 5.89 -9.30
CA TYR A 27 -2.60 6.01 -10.60
C TYR A 27 -3.56 6.36 -11.74
N THR A 28 -4.77 6.87 -11.45
CA THR A 28 -5.70 7.39 -12.48
C THR A 28 -5.08 8.48 -13.35
N ALA A 29 -4.19 9.30 -12.78
CA ALA A 29 -3.37 10.28 -13.47
C ALA A 29 -1.87 9.97 -13.28
N PRO A 30 -1.26 9.10 -14.12
CA PRO A 30 0.10 8.59 -13.89
C PRO A 30 1.20 9.66 -13.79
N ASN A 31 1.00 10.82 -14.43
CA ASN A 31 1.94 11.94 -14.40
C ASN A 31 1.76 12.85 -13.17
N SER A 32 0.69 12.68 -12.41
CA SER A 32 0.38 13.43 -11.18
C SER A 32 -0.43 12.54 -10.23
N PRO A 33 0.17 11.46 -9.70
CA PRO A 33 -0.56 10.50 -8.89
C PRO A 33 -0.97 11.10 -7.54
N GLY A 34 -2.16 10.73 -7.08
CA GLY A 34 -2.59 11.02 -5.71
C GLY A 34 -1.88 10.09 -4.74
N ILE A 35 -1.35 10.62 -3.64
CA ILE A 35 -0.65 9.81 -2.63
C ILE A 35 -1.25 10.08 -1.25
N LYS A 36 -1.74 9.03 -0.60
CA LYS A 36 -2.14 9.05 0.81
C LYS A 36 -1.16 8.23 1.63
N MET A 37 -0.53 8.87 2.61
CA MET A 37 0.40 8.22 3.54
C MET A 37 -0.34 7.85 4.82
N ILE A 38 -0.19 6.61 5.25
CA ILE A 38 -0.79 6.05 6.46
C ILE A 38 0.35 5.61 7.36
N GLU A 39 0.33 6.06 8.62
CA GLU A 39 1.29 5.62 9.62
C GLU A 39 1.05 4.16 10.00
N ALA A 40 2.13 3.40 10.08
CA ALA A 40 2.17 1.99 10.46
C ALA A 40 3.35 1.75 11.42
N GLU A 41 3.56 0.50 11.82
CA GLU A 41 4.74 0.14 12.62
C GLU A 41 6.01 0.20 11.78
N ARG A 42 7.18 0.38 12.41
CA ARG A 42 8.47 0.38 11.69
C ARG A 42 8.84 -1.02 11.19
N PHE A 43 9.55 -1.02 10.06
CA PHE A 43 10.09 -2.19 9.39
C PHE A 43 9.10 -3.18 8.72
N PRO A 44 7.96 -2.73 8.15
CA PRO A 44 7.06 -3.60 7.42
C PRO A 44 7.79 -4.24 6.23
N HIS A 45 7.76 -5.56 6.17
CA HIS A 45 8.46 -6.36 5.20
C HIS A 45 7.50 -6.91 4.14
N ASP A 46 6.65 -7.84 4.57
CA ASP A 46 5.87 -8.71 3.70
C ASP A 46 4.40 -8.65 4.13
N GLY A 47 3.52 -8.68 3.15
CA GLY A 47 2.09 -8.62 3.38
C GLY A 47 1.33 -9.20 2.20
N GLY A 48 0.07 -9.49 2.41
CA GLY A 48 -0.78 -10.09 1.40
C GLY A 48 -2.23 -9.76 1.65
N TRP A 49 -3.02 -9.70 0.59
CA TRP A 49 -4.45 -9.52 0.72
C TRP A 49 -5.08 -10.68 1.49
N ASP A 50 -6.02 -10.37 2.38
CA ASP A 50 -6.92 -11.35 2.96
C ASP A 50 -7.75 -12.07 1.86
N SER A 51 -8.48 -13.11 2.23
CA SER A 51 -9.28 -13.88 1.27
C SER A 51 -10.35 -13.03 0.56
N ASN A 52 -10.87 -11.99 1.24
CA ASN A 52 -11.88 -11.09 0.68
C ASN A 52 -11.28 -9.90 -0.09
N LYS A 53 -9.95 -9.80 -0.20
CA LYS A 53 -9.24 -8.73 -0.92
C LYS A 53 -9.59 -7.31 -0.44
N ARG A 54 -9.89 -7.18 0.86
CA ARG A 54 -10.27 -5.91 1.49
C ARG A 54 -9.21 -5.40 2.47
N TYR A 55 -8.50 -6.31 3.13
CA TYR A 55 -7.50 -5.97 4.13
C TYR A 55 -6.12 -6.46 3.68
N PHE A 56 -5.11 -5.65 3.95
CA PHE A 56 -3.72 -5.97 3.68
C PHE A 56 -2.96 -6.07 5.01
N PRO A 57 -2.99 -7.23 5.68
CA PRO A 57 -2.09 -7.52 6.79
C PRO A 57 -0.64 -7.51 6.31
N VAL A 58 0.21 -6.88 7.10
CA VAL A 58 1.65 -6.72 6.86
C VAL A 58 2.40 -7.02 8.15
N ALA A 59 3.52 -7.73 8.03
CA ALA A 59 4.51 -7.98 9.07
C ALA A 59 5.79 -7.22 8.76
#